data_AF-A0A9J5W5S4-F1
#
_entry.id   AF-A0A9J5W5S4-F1
#
_cell.length_a   1.000
_cell.length_b   1.000
_cell.length_c   1.000
_cell.angle_alpha   90.00
_cell.angle_beta   90.00
_cell.angle_gamma   90.00
#
_symmetry.space_group_name_H-M   'P 1'
#
loop_
_entity.id
_entity.type
_entity.pdbx_description
1 polymer ?
#
loop_
_entity_poly.entity_id
_entity_poly.type
_entity_poly.pdbx_seq_one_letter_code
_entity_poly.pdbx_strand_id
1 'polypeptide(L)'
;MALICHYLWRASGITTELQLYCTAIGALVFAAGAKIGLASRYRIYVDSPFGRATRTWVSLLGGASNLLGQLYPSFAKGATLFFTLNWSKYADFLTFRGGLDLVTGSLWLTDMAHHHLPTRGHKGLYEILTTSWHAQLYLNLAMLGYLTIVVAHHMYYMPPYPYRATDYGTQLSLFKHHMWIGGFLIVGVATHAAIFMVRDYDPTTQYNDLLDRVLRHRDAIISHLNWAYIFLGFHCFDTAIQLQPIFAQWIQNTHALSPGATAPSVTTNTSLTCGGGGDLVAVGGKVALLPIPLGTDDFLVYHIHAFTIHVTY
;
A
#
# COMPACT_ATOMS: atom_id res chain seq x y z
N MET A 1 13.70 19.41 14.37
CA MET A 1 12.35 19.62 13.76
C MET A 1 12.35 20.77 12.75
N ALA A 2 12.78 21.99 13.11
CA ALA A 2 12.71 23.17 12.24
C ALA A 2 13.46 23.04 10.88
N LEU A 3 14.62 22.38 10.84
CA LEU A 3 15.38 22.14 9.61
C LEU A 3 14.68 21.22 8.60
N ILE A 4 13.91 20.23 9.07
CA ILE A 4 13.21 19.27 8.20
C ILE A 4 12.09 19.97 7.41
N CYS A 5 11.35 20.85 8.08
CA CYS A 5 10.24 21.59 7.47
C CYS A 5 10.73 22.69 6.52
N HIS A 6 11.94 23.20 6.69
CA HIS A 6 12.50 24.26 5.86
C HIS A 6 12.53 23.88 4.36
N TYR A 7 12.98 22.67 4.02
CA TYR A 7 13.02 22.20 2.63
C TYR A 7 11.63 22.03 2.01
N LEU A 8 10.65 21.62 2.82
CA LEU A 8 9.26 21.50 2.40
C LEU A 8 8.69 22.89 2.07
N TRP A 9 8.82 23.85 2.99
CA TRP A 9 8.33 25.22 2.78
C TRP A 9 8.96 25.90 1.57
N ARG A 10 10.26 25.70 1.37
CA ARG A 10 10.96 26.20 0.19
C ARG A 10 10.40 25.60 -1.11
N ALA A 11 10.13 24.30 -1.14
CA ALA A 11 9.50 23.65 -2.29
C ALA A 11 8.07 24.14 -2.52
N SER A 12 7.36 24.54 -1.46
CA SER A 12 6.04 25.16 -1.54
C SER A 12 6.06 26.65 -1.90
N GLY A 13 7.24 27.23 -2.21
CA GLY A 13 7.36 28.63 -2.62
C GLY A 13 7.20 29.65 -1.49
N ILE A 14 7.31 29.22 -0.22
CA ILE A 14 7.23 30.12 0.92
C ILE A 14 8.54 30.90 1.05
N THR A 15 8.46 32.22 1.01
CA THR A 15 9.61 33.14 1.00
C THR A 15 9.62 34.13 2.16
N THR A 16 8.50 34.28 2.89
CA THR A 16 8.40 35.23 4.00
C THR A 16 7.83 34.59 5.26
N GLU A 17 8.20 35.11 6.43
CA GLU A 17 7.68 34.66 7.72
C GLU A 17 6.17 34.91 7.85
N LEU A 18 5.65 35.96 7.21
CA LEU A 18 4.22 36.26 7.19
C LEU A 18 3.41 35.11 6.58
N GLN A 19 3.91 34.48 5.51
CA GLN A 19 3.25 33.32 4.90
C GLN A 19 3.21 32.14 5.87
N LEU A 20 4.29 31.87 6.60
CA LEU A 20 4.32 30.82 7.63
C LEU A 20 3.31 31.10 8.74
N TYR A 21 3.22 32.35 9.19
CA TYR A 21 2.26 32.77 10.20
C TYR A 21 0.81 32.59 9.73
N CYS A 22 0.51 33.00 8.50
CA CYS A 22 -0.81 32.78 7.88
C CYS A 22 -1.16 31.29 7.75
N THR A 23 -0.21 30.45 7.31
CA THR A 23 -0.41 28.99 7.25
C THR A 23 -0.65 28.40 8.64
N ALA A 24 0.10 28.84 9.66
CA ALA A 24 -0.07 28.37 11.03
C ALA A 24 -1.43 28.74 11.62
N ILE A 25 -1.89 29.98 11.44
CA ILE A 25 -3.23 30.41 11.85
C ILE A 25 -4.30 29.64 11.08
N GLY A 26 -4.16 29.48 9.76
CA GLY A 26 -5.09 28.70 8.95
C GLY A 26 -5.20 27.25 9.45
N ALA A 27 -4.07 26.61 9.74
CA ALA A 27 -4.03 25.27 10.32
C ALA A 27 -4.65 25.22 11.72
N LEU A 28 -4.44 26.24 12.55
CA LEU A 28 -5.06 26.35 13.88
C LEU A 28 -6.57 26.52 13.79
N VAL A 29 -7.07 27.36 12.87
CA VAL A 29 -8.50 27.56 12.61
C VAL A 29 -9.13 26.28 12.07
N PHE A 30 -8.46 25.57 11.14
CA PHE A 30 -8.92 24.28 10.64
C PHE A 30 -8.96 23.23 11.76
N ALA A 31 -7.90 23.12 12.56
CA ALA A 31 -7.84 22.22 13.70
C ALA A 31 -8.89 22.56 14.75
N ALA A 32 -9.12 23.85 15.01
CA ALA A 32 -10.18 24.33 15.89
C ALA A 32 -11.56 23.99 15.29
N GLY A 33 -11.81 24.16 14.00
CA GLY A 33 -13.05 23.72 13.36
C GLY A 33 -13.27 22.21 13.47
N ALA A 34 -12.21 21.42 13.32
CA ALA A 34 -12.24 19.97 13.49
C ALA A 34 -12.46 19.54 14.96
N LYS A 35 -11.86 20.24 15.94
CA LYS A 35 -11.96 19.93 17.39
C LYS A 35 -13.18 20.54 18.08
N ILE A 36 -13.55 21.78 17.77
CA ILE A 36 -14.66 22.56 18.39
C ILE A 36 -16.03 22.06 17.90
N GLY A 37 -16.09 21.27 16.83
CA GLY A 37 -17.24 20.44 16.58
C GLY A 37 -18.45 21.18 16.02
N LEU A 38 -18.31 21.69 14.80
CA LEU A 38 -19.48 21.80 13.91
C LEU A 38 -19.75 20.47 13.19
N ALA A 39 -18.74 19.60 13.03
CA ALA A 39 -18.90 18.30 12.35
C ALA A 39 -18.95 17.12 13.32
N SER A 40 -18.04 17.04 14.30
CA SER A 40 -17.96 15.93 15.26
C SER A 40 -19.03 16.00 16.35
N ARG A 41 -19.20 17.16 16.99
CA ARG A 41 -20.21 17.38 18.04
C ARG A 41 -21.64 17.39 17.47
N TYR A 42 -21.85 17.96 16.28
CA TYR A 42 -23.12 17.86 15.54
C TYR A 42 -23.46 16.40 15.15
N ARG A 43 -22.48 15.62 14.64
CA ARG A 43 -22.68 14.18 14.31
C ARG A 43 -22.94 13.28 15.53
N ILE A 44 -22.55 13.71 16.73
CA ILE A 44 -22.73 12.93 17.95
C ILE A 44 -24.03 13.33 18.66
N TYR A 45 -24.35 14.63 18.70
CA TYR A 45 -25.45 15.16 19.51
C TYR A 45 -26.68 15.66 18.74
N VAL A 46 -26.59 15.90 17.43
CA VAL A 46 -27.70 16.48 16.63
C VAL A 46 -28.20 15.52 15.55
N ASP A 47 -27.30 14.92 14.78
CA ASP A 47 -27.62 13.90 13.78
C ASP A 47 -26.68 12.72 13.97
N SER A 48 -27.15 11.58 14.49
CA SER A 48 -26.35 10.35 14.57
C SER A 48 -26.68 9.44 13.38
N PRO A 49 -25.96 9.52 12.24
CA PRO A 49 -26.17 8.60 11.13
C PRO A 49 -25.47 7.25 11.41
N PHE A 50 -25.48 6.77 12.67
CA PHE A 50 -24.58 5.75 13.23
C PHE A 50 -24.79 4.33 12.65
N GLY A 51 -25.49 4.21 11.53
CA GLY A 51 -25.55 2.96 10.78
C GLY A 51 -25.69 3.14 9.27
N ARG A 52 -26.39 4.16 8.76
CA ARG A 52 -26.75 4.18 7.33
C ARG A 52 -25.71 4.83 6.43
N ALA A 53 -25.04 5.90 6.87
CA ALA A 53 -24.11 6.66 6.04
C ALA A 53 -22.69 6.08 6.00
N THR A 54 -22.27 5.33 7.02
CA THR A 54 -20.95 4.66 7.07
C THR A 54 -20.95 3.28 6.42
N ARG A 55 -22.11 2.66 6.23
CA ARG A 55 -22.25 1.33 5.58
C ARG A 55 -22.28 1.39 4.05
N THR A 56 -22.49 2.55 3.44
CA THR A 56 -22.53 2.70 1.97
C THR A 56 -21.18 3.16 1.43
N TRP A 57 -20.19 2.26 1.33
CA TRP A 57 -18.95 2.52 0.58
C TRP A 57 -19.23 2.95 -0.88
N VAL A 58 -20.34 2.47 -1.44
CA VAL A 58 -20.83 2.81 -2.78
C VAL A 58 -21.09 4.31 -2.97
N SER A 59 -21.46 5.08 -1.95
CA SER A 59 -21.64 6.54 -2.10
C SER A 59 -20.33 7.32 -2.07
N LEU A 60 -19.26 6.77 -1.49
CA LEU A 60 -17.92 7.38 -1.47
C LEU A 60 -17.12 7.09 -2.74
N LEU A 61 -17.39 5.97 -3.41
CA LEU A 61 -16.81 5.58 -4.71
C LEU A 61 -17.72 5.95 -5.91
N GLY A 62 -18.99 6.26 -5.66
CA GLY A 62 -20.08 6.28 -6.64
C GLY A 62 -20.14 7.45 -7.60
N GLY A 63 -19.10 8.27 -7.71
CA GLY A 63 -19.01 9.34 -8.72
C GLY A 63 -19.04 8.84 -10.19
N ALA A 64 -18.98 7.53 -10.42
CA ALA A 64 -18.84 6.90 -11.75
C ALA A 64 -20.10 6.20 -12.30
N SER A 65 -21.22 6.14 -11.56
CA SER A 65 -22.39 5.29 -11.90
C SER A 65 -23.20 5.76 -13.13
N ASN A 66 -23.18 7.06 -13.46
CA ASN A 66 -23.95 7.61 -14.58
C ASN A 66 -23.43 7.18 -15.97
N LEU A 67 -22.14 6.83 -16.09
CA LEU A 67 -21.56 6.41 -17.37
C LEU A 67 -21.89 4.94 -17.69
N LEU A 68 -21.88 4.07 -16.68
CA LEU A 68 -22.14 2.63 -16.82
C LEU A 68 -23.60 2.32 -17.20
N GLY A 69 -24.56 3.12 -16.74
CA GLY A 69 -25.97 2.97 -17.10
C GLY A 69 -26.29 3.24 -18.58
N GLN A 70 -25.41 3.97 -19.30
CA GLN A 70 -25.54 4.20 -20.74
C GLN A 70 -24.98 3.03 -21.56
N LEU A 71 -23.96 2.33 -21.05
CA LEU A 71 -23.35 1.17 -21.72
C LEU A 71 -24.11 -0.14 -21.43
N TYR A 72 -24.58 -0.32 -20.19
CA TYR A 72 -25.28 -1.53 -19.74
C TYR A 72 -26.64 -1.15 -19.14
N PRO A 73 -27.74 -1.27 -19.90
CA PRO A 73 -29.07 -0.83 -19.46
C PRO A 73 -29.58 -1.52 -18.18
N SER A 74 -29.08 -2.72 -17.85
CA SER A 74 -29.42 -3.38 -16.60
C SER A 74 -28.76 -2.75 -15.37
N PHE A 75 -27.66 -1.99 -15.55
CA PHE A 75 -26.96 -1.31 -14.47
C PHE A 75 -27.81 -0.19 -13.85
N ALA A 76 -28.67 0.44 -14.65
CA ALA A 76 -29.65 1.43 -14.20
C ALA A 76 -30.73 0.85 -13.25
N LYS A 77 -30.91 -0.48 -13.25
CA LYS A 77 -31.85 -1.17 -12.36
C LYS A 77 -31.27 -1.44 -10.96
N GLY A 78 -30.00 -1.08 -10.77
CA GLY A 78 -29.27 -1.17 -9.50
C GLY A 78 -29.14 -2.61 -8.99
N ALA A 79 -28.74 -2.75 -7.73
CA ALA A 79 -28.62 -4.05 -7.04
C ALA A 79 -29.97 -4.67 -6.64
N THR A 80 -31.10 -4.01 -6.89
CA THR A 80 -32.44 -4.44 -6.48
C THR A 80 -32.83 -5.80 -7.07
N LEU A 81 -32.40 -6.10 -8.30
CA LEU A 81 -32.68 -7.37 -8.98
C LEU A 81 -31.81 -8.52 -8.47
N PHE A 82 -30.67 -8.21 -7.85
CA PHE A 82 -29.81 -9.19 -7.19
C PHE A 82 -30.50 -9.80 -5.97
N PHE A 83 -31.16 -8.97 -5.14
CA PHE A 83 -31.85 -9.40 -3.92
C PHE A 83 -33.24 -10.03 -4.16
N THR A 84 -33.81 -9.87 -5.35
CA THR A 84 -35.08 -10.53 -5.75
C THR A 84 -34.86 -11.82 -6.54
N LEU A 85 -33.61 -12.30 -6.63
CA LEU A 85 -33.19 -13.51 -7.35
C LEU A 85 -33.57 -13.52 -8.85
N ASN A 86 -33.89 -12.35 -9.43
CA ASN A 86 -34.24 -12.23 -10.84
C ASN A 86 -33.00 -11.93 -11.71
N TRP A 87 -32.00 -12.80 -11.61
CA TRP A 87 -30.66 -12.60 -12.18
C TRP A 87 -30.63 -12.66 -13.71
N SER A 88 -31.69 -13.18 -14.34
CA SER A 88 -31.89 -13.16 -15.80
C SER A 88 -31.79 -11.75 -16.41
N LYS A 89 -31.99 -10.71 -15.61
CA LYS A 89 -31.99 -9.31 -16.03
C LYS A 89 -30.60 -8.68 -16.13
N TYR A 90 -29.52 -9.35 -15.67
CA TYR A 90 -28.11 -8.88 -15.76
C TYR A 90 -27.30 -9.53 -16.91
N ALA A 91 -27.98 -10.18 -17.86
CA ALA A 91 -27.37 -10.92 -18.96
C ALA A 91 -26.64 -10.05 -20.01
N ASP A 92 -26.69 -8.72 -19.87
CA ASP A 92 -26.00 -7.75 -20.72
C ASP A 92 -24.53 -7.52 -20.31
N PHE A 93 -24.16 -7.73 -19.04
CA PHE A 93 -22.77 -7.64 -18.58
C PHE A 93 -22.23 -8.91 -17.88
N LEU A 94 -23.10 -9.85 -17.48
CA LEU A 94 -22.71 -11.19 -17.02
C LEU A 94 -23.09 -12.22 -18.07
N THR A 95 -22.18 -12.48 -19.02
CA THR A 95 -22.42 -13.42 -20.14
C THR A 95 -21.68 -14.74 -19.95
N PHE A 96 -22.05 -15.76 -20.73
CA PHE A 96 -21.35 -17.05 -20.79
C PHE A 96 -21.20 -17.46 -22.26
N ARG A 97 -20.64 -16.57 -23.08
CA ARG A 97 -20.56 -16.73 -24.55
C ARG A 97 -19.52 -17.78 -24.94
N GLY A 98 -18.44 -17.89 -24.18
CA GLY A 98 -17.32 -18.80 -24.43
C GLY A 98 -16.46 -18.34 -25.62
N GLY A 99 -15.14 -18.43 -25.48
CA GLY A 99 -14.18 -18.09 -26.54
C GLY A 99 -13.69 -16.63 -26.49
N LEU A 100 -13.12 -16.18 -27.61
CA LEU A 100 -12.51 -14.86 -27.75
C LEU A 100 -13.46 -13.90 -28.47
N ASP A 101 -13.41 -12.63 -28.08
CA ASP A 101 -14.04 -11.54 -28.80
C ASP A 101 -13.39 -11.41 -30.19
N LEU A 102 -14.23 -11.39 -31.22
CA LEU A 102 -13.82 -11.37 -32.62
C LEU A 102 -13.11 -10.07 -33.02
N VAL A 103 -13.29 -8.99 -32.24
CA VAL A 103 -12.69 -7.68 -32.53
C VAL A 103 -11.35 -7.51 -31.81
N THR A 104 -11.26 -7.94 -30.55
CA THR A 104 -10.06 -7.73 -29.71
C THR A 104 -9.15 -8.94 -29.60
N GLY A 105 -9.62 -10.14 -29.97
CA GLY A 105 -8.90 -11.40 -29.76
C GLY A 105 -8.70 -11.77 -28.28
N SER A 106 -9.31 -11.02 -27.36
CA SER A 106 -9.25 -11.27 -25.92
C SER A 106 -10.47 -12.07 -25.46
N LEU A 107 -10.39 -12.76 -24.31
CA LEU A 107 -11.58 -13.36 -23.70
C LEU A 107 -12.65 -12.28 -23.48
N TRP A 108 -13.92 -12.60 -23.75
CA TRP A 108 -15.02 -11.67 -23.53
C TRP A 108 -14.94 -11.09 -22.10
N LEU A 109 -14.79 -9.78 -21.97
CA LEU A 109 -14.70 -9.10 -20.67
C LEU A 109 -15.92 -9.39 -19.78
N THR A 110 -17.09 -9.60 -20.38
CA THR A 110 -18.34 -9.99 -19.72
C THR A 110 -18.32 -11.44 -19.22
N ASP A 111 -17.64 -12.36 -19.92
CA ASP A 111 -17.40 -13.72 -19.45
C ASP A 111 -16.30 -13.74 -18.38
N MET A 112 -15.30 -12.87 -18.49
CA MET A 112 -14.28 -12.66 -17.47
C MET A 112 -14.91 -12.07 -16.20
N ALA A 113 -15.84 -11.11 -16.31
CA ALA A 113 -16.61 -10.58 -15.19
C ALA A 113 -17.53 -11.64 -14.56
N HIS A 114 -18.13 -12.52 -15.38
CA HIS A 114 -18.88 -13.68 -14.88
C HIS A 114 -17.98 -14.70 -14.17
N HIS A 115 -16.75 -14.89 -14.64
CA HIS A 115 -15.74 -15.74 -14.00
C HIS A 115 -15.22 -15.16 -12.67
N HIS A 116 -15.20 -13.82 -12.53
CA HIS A 116 -14.90 -13.13 -11.28
C HIS A 116 -16.12 -12.99 -10.35
N LEU A 117 -17.32 -13.38 -10.79
CA LEU A 117 -18.47 -13.54 -9.92
C LEU A 117 -18.10 -14.57 -8.85
N PRO A 118 -18.36 -14.33 -7.55
CA PRO A 118 -17.57 -14.94 -6.47
C PRO A 118 -17.52 -16.46 -6.58
N THR A 119 -16.35 -16.98 -6.94
CA THR A 119 -15.98 -18.33 -6.52
C THR A 119 -16.12 -18.37 -5.01
N ARG A 120 -16.55 -19.51 -4.44
CA ARG A 120 -16.89 -19.64 -3.00
C ARG A 120 -15.78 -19.18 -2.03
N GLY A 121 -14.56 -18.91 -2.50
CA GLY A 121 -13.44 -18.41 -1.70
C GLY A 121 -13.66 -17.01 -1.08
N HIS A 122 -14.21 -16.04 -1.81
CA HIS A 122 -14.38 -14.67 -1.28
C HIS A 122 -15.73 -14.43 -0.59
N LYS A 123 -16.55 -15.47 -0.43
CA LYS A 123 -17.83 -15.39 0.28
C LYS A 123 -17.57 -15.00 1.74
N GLY A 124 -18.35 -14.06 2.31
CA GLY A 124 -18.19 -13.62 3.70
C GLY A 124 -17.20 -12.45 3.89
N LEU A 125 -16.32 -12.18 2.92
CA LEU A 125 -15.32 -11.10 3.05
C LEU A 125 -15.96 -9.72 3.07
N TYR A 126 -17.00 -9.50 2.25
CA TYR A 126 -17.74 -8.24 2.24
C TYR A 126 -18.43 -8.00 3.58
N GLU A 127 -19.05 -9.03 4.13
CA GLU A 127 -19.72 -8.99 5.43
C GLU A 127 -18.70 -8.69 6.54
N ILE A 128 -17.54 -9.36 6.56
CA ILE A 128 -16.44 -9.08 7.51
C ILE A 128 -16.03 -7.60 7.44
N LEU A 129 -15.74 -7.10 6.23
CA LEU A 129 -15.24 -5.75 6.03
C LEU A 129 -16.30 -4.66 6.24
N THR A 130 -17.58 -4.97 6.23
CA THR A 130 -18.65 -3.98 6.46
C THR A 130 -19.22 -4.01 7.86
N THR A 131 -19.00 -5.09 8.61
CA THR A 131 -19.51 -5.26 9.98
C THR A 131 -18.43 -5.06 11.04
N SER A 132 -17.17 -5.39 10.75
CA SER A 132 -16.06 -5.23 11.71
C SER A 132 -15.21 -4.01 11.39
N TRP A 133 -15.14 -3.10 12.36
CA TRP A 133 -14.17 -1.99 12.34
C TRP A 133 -12.73 -2.47 12.53
N HIS A 134 -12.52 -3.56 13.27
CA HIS A 134 -11.19 -4.12 13.47
C HIS A 134 -10.64 -4.74 12.18
N ALA A 135 -11.50 -5.38 11.37
CA ALA A 135 -11.12 -5.90 10.07
C ALA A 135 -10.75 -4.77 9.07
N GLN A 136 -11.51 -3.67 9.06
CA GLN A 136 -11.16 -2.49 8.25
C GLN A 136 -9.86 -1.84 8.72
N LEU A 137 -9.71 -1.63 10.03
CA LEU A 137 -8.52 -1.00 10.60
C LEU A 137 -7.26 -1.84 10.35
N TYR A 138 -7.35 -3.16 10.47
CA TYR A 138 -6.28 -4.10 10.11
C TYR A 138 -5.77 -3.87 8.69
N LEU A 139 -6.66 -3.85 7.69
CA LEU A 139 -6.27 -3.63 6.29
C LEU A 139 -5.67 -2.23 6.07
N ASN A 140 -6.27 -1.21 6.68
CA ASN A 140 -5.78 0.16 6.56
C ASN A 140 -4.39 0.33 7.18
N LEU A 141 -4.14 -0.28 8.34
CA LEU A 141 -2.82 -0.28 8.98
C LEU A 141 -1.80 -1.06 8.16
N ALA A 142 -2.20 -2.16 7.52
CA ALA A 142 -1.30 -2.94 6.67
C ALA A 142 -0.85 -2.14 5.45
N MET A 143 -1.81 -1.52 4.74
CA MET A 143 -1.52 -0.70 3.57
C MET A 143 -0.73 0.56 3.94
N LEU A 144 -1.11 1.27 5.00
CA LEU A 144 -0.43 2.48 5.44
C LEU A 144 0.96 2.19 6.00
N GLY A 145 1.11 1.11 6.77
CA GLY A 145 2.38 0.63 7.34
C GLY A 145 3.38 0.25 6.26
N TYR A 146 2.93 -0.51 5.24
CA TYR A 146 3.75 -0.80 4.07
C TYR A 146 4.12 0.48 3.31
N LEU A 147 3.14 1.36 3.05
CA LEU A 147 3.35 2.60 2.33
C LEU A 147 4.40 3.49 3.00
N THR A 148 4.37 3.66 4.33
CA THR A 148 5.39 4.49 5.01
C THR A 148 6.81 3.91 4.91
N ILE A 149 6.97 2.58 4.95
CA ILE A 149 8.28 1.94 4.74
C ILE A 149 8.77 2.17 3.30
N VAL A 150 7.88 2.00 2.32
CA VAL A 150 8.17 2.28 0.91
C VAL A 150 8.55 3.74 0.70
N VAL A 151 7.80 4.68 1.31
CA VAL A 151 8.08 6.12 1.29
C VAL A 151 9.46 6.42 1.87
N ALA A 152 9.86 5.75 2.97
CA ALA A 152 11.20 5.91 3.54
C ALA A 152 12.29 5.60 2.51
N HIS A 153 12.19 4.45 1.83
CA HIS A 153 13.13 4.04 0.79
C HIS A 153 13.10 4.99 -0.41
N HIS A 154 11.92 5.37 -0.89
CA HIS A 154 11.79 6.26 -2.05
C HIS A 154 12.35 7.65 -1.78
N MET A 155 12.10 8.22 -0.59
CA MET A 155 12.63 9.54 -0.23
C MET A 155 14.15 9.55 -0.01
N TYR A 156 14.73 8.39 0.33
CA TYR A 156 16.17 8.22 0.44
C TYR A 156 16.85 8.15 -0.93
N TYR A 157 16.37 7.28 -1.83
CA TYR A 157 16.97 7.07 -3.15
C TYR A 157 16.55 8.11 -4.21
N MET A 158 15.45 8.83 -3.99
CA MET A 158 14.93 9.89 -4.86
C MET A 158 14.51 11.10 -4.01
N PRO A 159 15.47 11.93 -3.54
CA PRO A 159 15.18 13.07 -2.67
C PRO A 159 14.25 14.09 -3.36
N PRO A 160 13.00 14.26 -2.90
CA PRO A 160 12.01 15.04 -3.66
C PRO A 160 12.06 16.55 -3.37
N TYR A 161 12.93 16.99 -2.45
CA TYR A 161 12.98 18.37 -2.00
C TYR A 161 14.36 19.00 -2.23
N PRO A 162 14.41 20.28 -2.58
CA PRO A 162 15.65 20.95 -2.98
C PRO A 162 16.60 21.05 -1.78
N TYR A 163 17.90 20.85 -2.01
CA TYR A 163 18.99 20.91 -1.01
C TYR A 163 18.89 19.91 0.14
N ARG A 164 17.95 18.95 0.10
CA ARG A 164 17.84 17.89 1.12
C ARG A 164 18.93 16.84 0.97
N ALA A 165 19.32 16.50 -0.26
CA ALA A 165 20.26 15.42 -0.53
C ALA A 165 21.63 15.61 0.15
N THR A 166 22.03 16.84 0.43
CA THR A 166 23.29 17.18 1.12
C THR A 166 23.14 17.44 2.61
N ASP A 167 21.91 17.36 3.15
CA ASP A 167 21.64 17.36 4.59
C ASP A 167 21.43 15.92 5.08
N TYR A 168 22.55 15.28 5.39
CA TYR A 168 22.61 13.89 5.86
C TYR A 168 21.81 13.66 7.15
N GLY A 169 21.74 14.67 8.03
CA GLY A 169 20.98 14.57 9.28
C GLY A 169 19.48 14.45 9.03
N THR A 170 18.94 15.28 8.13
CA THR A 170 17.53 15.20 7.74
C THR A 170 17.20 13.93 6.98
N GLN A 171 18.07 13.47 6.06
CA GLN A 171 17.89 12.19 5.36
C GLN A 171 17.77 11.01 6.33
N LEU A 172 18.75 10.86 7.22
CA LEU A 172 18.76 9.76 8.20
C LEU A 172 17.56 9.82 9.14
N SER A 173 17.20 11.03 9.60
CA SER A 173 16.08 11.23 10.52
C SER A 173 14.75 10.85 9.87
N LEU A 174 14.49 11.30 8.63
CA LEU A 174 13.25 11.01 7.92
C LEU A 174 13.14 9.52 7.57
N PHE A 175 14.23 8.91 7.12
CA PHE A 175 14.26 7.47 6.85
C PHE A 175 13.90 6.69 8.11
N LYS A 176 14.64 6.89 9.22
CA LYS A 176 14.37 6.20 10.49
C LYS A 176 12.95 6.47 10.99
N HIS A 177 12.47 7.70 10.90
CA HIS A 177 11.14 8.08 11.34
C HIS A 177 10.04 7.29 10.61
N HIS A 178 10.07 7.25 9.28
CA HIS A 178 9.08 6.53 8.48
C HIS A 178 9.19 5.00 8.63
N MET A 179 10.42 4.48 8.79
CA MET A 179 10.66 3.06 9.07
C MET A 179 10.05 2.64 10.41
N TRP A 180 10.27 3.43 11.48
CA TRP A 180 9.71 3.14 12.81
C TRP A 180 8.19 3.27 12.83
N ILE A 181 7.62 4.32 12.22
CA ILE A 181 6.16 4.45 12.10
C ILE A 181 5.59 3.24 11.35
N GLY A 182 6.23 2.82 10.26
CA GLY A 182 5.82 1.63 9.51
C GLY A 182 5.83 0.37 10.34
N GLY A 183 6.90 0.13 11.09
CA GLY A 183 6.99 -0.99 12.02
C GLY A 183 5.86 -0.98 13.05
N PHE A 184 5.59 0.17 13.69
CA PHE A 184 4.49 0.28 14.65
C PHE A 184 3.12 0.01 14.03
N LEU A 185 2.86 0.53 12.83
CA LEU A 185 1.61 0.29 12.12
C LEU A 185 1.45 -1.19 11.75
N ILE A 186 2.52 -1.85 11.27
CA ILE A 186 2.51 -3.28 10.95
C ILE A 186 2.30 -4.16 12.21
N VAL A 187 2.89 -3.82 13.36
CA VAL A 187 2.57 -4.55 14.61
C VAL A 187 1.10 -4.35 15.02
N GLY A 188 0.54 -3.15 14.76
CA GLY A 188 -0.88 -2.87 14.93
C GLY A 188 -1.80 -3.74 14.06
N VAL A 189 -1.33 -4.17 12.89
CA VAL A 189 -2.02 -5.14 12.02
C VAL A 189 -2.23 -6.45 12.78
N ALA A 190 -1.18 -7.08 13.29
CA ALA A 190 -1.32 -8.35 14.05
C ALA A 190 -2.26 -8.20 15.26
N THR A 191 -2.17 -7.09 15.98
CA THR A 191 -3.04 -6.80 17.14
C THR A 191 -4.52 -6.73 16.73
N HIS A 192 -4.85 -5.97 15.69
CA HIS A 192 -6.23 -5.83 15.23
C HIS A 192 -6.76 -7.07 14.50
N ALA A 193 -5.90 -7.86 13.86
CA ALA A 193 -6.26 -9.18 13.35
C ALA A 193 -6.68 -10.12 14.49
N ALA A 194 -5.88 -10.17 15.56
CA ALA A 194 -6.19 -10.99 16.73
C ALA A 194 -7.49 -10.55 17.42
N ILE A 195 -7.70 -9.24 17.58
CA ILE A 195 -8.96 -8.71 18.14
C ILE A 195 -10.15 -9.08 17.25
N PHE A 196 -10.03 -8.94 15.93
CA PHE A 196 -11.06 -9.38 14.98
C PHE A 196 -11.37 -10.87 15.15
N MET A 197 -10.34 -11.73 15.21
CA MET A 197 -10.50 -13.18 15.36
C MET A 197 -11.17 -13.59 16.68
N VAL A 198 -10.99 -12.82 17.76
CA VAL A 198 -11.59 -13.12 19.07
C VAL A 198 -13.01 -12.57 19.19
N ARG A 199 -13.27 -11.37 18.64
CA ARG A 199 -14.49 -10.62 18.91
C ARG A 199 -15.54 -10.72 17.81
N ASP A 200 -15.12 -10.63 16.56
CA ASP A 200 -16.01 -10.37 15.41
C ASP A 200 -16.03 -11.54 14.40
N TYR A 201 -15.13 -12.52 14.54
CA TYR A 201 -15.12 -13.75 13.74
C TYR A 201 -16.20 -14.73 14.23
N ASP A 202 -17.01 -15.25 13.30
CA ASP A 202 -18.08 -16.21 13.56
C ASP A 202 -17.97 -17.41 12.59
N PRO A 203 -17.49 -18.57 13.09
CA PRO A 203 -17.25 -19.75 12.27
C PRO A 203 -18.53 -20.33 11.63
N THR A 204 -19.72 -19.95 12.12
CA THR A 204 -20.99 -20.40 11.54
C THR A 204 -21.33 -19.69 10.24
N THR A 205 -20.91 -18.42 10.11
CA THR A 205 -21.13 -17.60 8.92
C THR A 205 -20.01 -17.73 7.90
N GLN A 206 -18.80 -18.03 8.36
CA GLN A 206 -17.56 -18.11 7.58
C GLN A 206 -17.16 -19.57 7.32
N TYR A 207 -18.09 -20.38 6.84
CA TYR A 207 -17.84 -21.80 6.56
C TYR A 207 -17.26 -22.04 5.16
N ASN A 208 -16.09 -22.68 5.10
CA ASN A 208 -15.40 -23.10 3.87
C ASN A 208 -15.10 -21.96 2.87
N ASP A 209 -14.92 -20.74 3.39
CA ASP A 209 -14.34 -19.60 2.69
C ASP A 209 -12.80 -19.67 2.73
N LEU A 210 -12.11 -18.63 2.23
CA LEU A 210 -10.64 -18.57 2.27
C LEU A 210 -10.08 -18.52 3.70
N LEU A 211 -10.73 -17.80 4.61
CA LEU A 211 -10.24 -17.60 5.97
C LEU A 211 -10.33 -18.92 6.76
N ASP A 212 -11.45 -19.62 6.68
CA ASP A 212 -11.63 -20.94 7.28
C ASP A 212 -10.63 -21.98 6.75
N ARG A 213 -10.35 -21.97 5.44
CA ARG A 213 -9.34 -22.87 4.85
C ARG A 213 -7.94 -22.60 5.39
N VAL A 214 -7.55 -21.33 5.54
CA VAL A 214 -6.28 -20.95 6.14
C VAL A 214 -6.21 -21.42 7.59
N LEU A 215 -7.29 -21.23 8.36
CA LEU A 215 -7.35 -21.65 9.78
C LEU A 215 -7.25 -23.18 9.93
N ARG A 216 -7.87 -23.95 9.03
CA ARG A 216 -7.78 -25.42 9.02
C ARG A 216 -6.38 -25.96 8.71
N HIS A 217 -5.52 -25.16 8.09
CA HIS A 217 -4.13 -25.53 7.78
C HIS A 217 -3.09 -24.69 8.53
N ARG A 218 -3.49 -24.00 9.61
CA ARG A 218 -2.62 -23.09 10.36
C ARG A 218 -1.34 -23.75 10.88
N ASP A 219 -1.40 -25.02 11.29
CA ASP A 219 -0.24 -25.73 11.84
C ASP A 219 0.80 -26.02 10.74
N ALA A 220 0.35 -26.27 9.50
CA ALA A 220 1.24 -26.38 8.35
C ALA A 220 1.89 -25.03 8.03
N ILE A 221 1.11 -23.94 8.03
CA ILE A 221 1.64 -22.59 7.77
C ILE A 221 2.70 -22.20 8.81
N ILE A 222 2.38 -22.38 10.10
CA ILE A 222 3.28 -22.02 11.21
C ILE A 222 4.55 -22.89 11.18
N SER A 223 4.44 -24.20 10.91
CA SER A 223 5.62 -25.08 10.85
C SER A 223 6.55 -24.74 9.67
N HIS A 224 6.00 -24.37 8.50
CA HIS A 224 6.81 -23.92 7.38
C HIS A 224 7.48 -22.57 7.65
N LEU A 225 6.77 -21.65 8.30
CA LEU A 225 7.36 -20.37 8.71
C LEU A 225 8.47 -20.57 9.75
N ASN A 226 8.27 -21.48 10.71
CA ASN A 226 9.29 -21.91 11.68
C ASN A 226 10.54 -22.46 11.00
N TRP A 227 10.36 -23.38 10.05
CA TRP A 227 11.47 -23.88 9.25
C TRP A 227 12.20 -22.75 8.52
N ALA A 228 11.46 -21.81 7.90
CA ALA A 228 12.04 -20.73 7.11
C ALA A 228 12.90 -19.78 7.95
N TYR A 229 12.45 -19.33 9.13
CA TYR A 229 13.27 -18.44 9.95
C TYR A 229 14.42 -19.17 10.65
N ILE A 230 14.30 -20.47 10.98
CA ILE A 230 15.42 -21.28 11.47
C ILE A 230 16.49 -21.39 10.37
N PHE A 231 16.06 -21.71 9.15
CA PHE A 231 16.93 -21.77 7.98
C PHE A 231 17.65 -20.44 7.77
N LEU A 232 16.92 -19.33 7.69
CA LEU A 232 17.52 -18.00 7.53
C LEU A 232 18.49 -17.68 8.66
N GLY A 233 18.15 -17.99 9.92
CA GLY A 233 19.00 -17.76 11.09
C GLY A 233 20.34 -18.49 11.00
N PHE A 234 20.37 -19.75 10.57
CA PHE A 234 21.64 -20.46 10.38
C PHE A 234 22.46 -19.95 9.19
N HIS A 235 21.83 -19.38 8.16
CA HIS A 235 22.51 -19.02 6.90
C HIS A 235 22.86 -17.53 6.76
N CYS A 236 22.35 -16.64 7.63
CA CYS A 236 22.64 -15.20 7.56
C CYS A 236 23.75 -14.72 8.51
N PHE A 237 24.14 -15.53 9.49
CA PHE A 237 25.21 -15.22 10.45
C PHE A 237 26.55 -15.93 10.17
N ASP A 238 26.64 -16.69 9.07
CA ASP A 238 27.89 -17.31 8.64
C ASP A 238 28.73 -16.31 7.81
N THR A 239 29.98 -16.09 8.21
CA THR A 239 30.86 -15.04 7.66
C THR A 239 32.01 -15.59 6.81
N ALA A 240 32.02 -16.90 6.52
CA ALA A 240 33.20 -17.54 5.94
C ALA A 240 33.37 -17.39 4.42
N ILE A 241 32.33 -17.03 3.66
CA ILE A 241 32.36 -17.09 2.17
C ILE A 241 31.91 -15.77 1.52
N GLN A 242 32.61 -15.37 0.46
CA GLN A 242 32.21 -14.25 -0.38
C GLN A 242 30.95 -14.59 -1.18
N LEU A 243 29.82 -14.01 -0.82
CA LEU A 243 28.53 -14.17 -1.50
C LEU A 243 28.16 -12.87 -2.22
N GLN A 244 27.79 -12.93 -3.49
CA GLN A 244 27.42 -11.75 -4.27
C GLN A 244 25.90 -11.70 -4.49
N PRO A 245 25.25 -10.54 -4.34
CA PRO A 245 23.81 -10.39 -4.59
C PRO A 245 23.54 -10.22 -6.10
N ILE A 246 23.82 -11.27 -6.88
CA ILE A 246 23.77 -11.25 -8.36
C ILE A 246 22.39 -10.78 -8.87
N PHE A 247 21.30 -11.19 -8.22
CA PHE A 247 19.96 -10.75 -8.62
C PHE A 247 19.74 -9.24 -8.38
N ALA A 248 20.25 -8.68 -7.30
CA ALA A 248 20.12 -7.24 -7.03
C ALA A 248 21.00 -6.43 -7.99
N GLN A 249 22.21 -6.91 -8.28
CA GLN A 249 23.10 -6.34 -9.30
C GLN A 249 22.48 -6.41 -10.70
N TRP A 250 21.78 -7.50 -11.02
CA TRP A 250 21.04 -7.62 -12.29
C TRP A 250 19.91 -6.59 -12.38
N ILE A 251 19.12 -6.38 -11.32
CA ILE A 251 18.08 -5.34 -11.28
C ILE A 251 18.68 -3.93 -11.39
N GLN A 252 19.81 -3.68 -10.72
CA GLN A 252 20.55 -2.42 -10.87
C GLN A 252 20.90 -2.15 -12.34
N ASN A 253 21.48 -3.15 -13.02
CA ASN A 253 21.84 -3.04 -14.43
C ASN A 253 20.64 -2.85 -15.35
N THR A 254 19.51 -3.52 -15.12
CA THR A 254 18.31 -3.33 -15.95
C THR A 254 17.75 -1.91 -15.81
N HIS A 255 17.75 -1.34 -14.60
CA HIS A 255 17.30 0.03 -14.36
C HIS A 255 18.27 1.07 -14.94
N ALA A 256 19.57 0.82 -14.86
CA ALA A 256 20.56 1.74 -15.42
C ALA A 256 20.59 1.76 -16.94
N LEU A 257 20.33 0.62 -17.59
CA LEU A 257 20.24 0.49 -19.05
C LEU A 257 18.84 0.79 -19.62
N SER A 258 17.86 1.07 -18.76
CA SER A 258 16.48 1.33 -19.19
C SER A 258 16.31 2.55 -20.12
N PRO A 259 16.94 3.72 -19.85
CA PRO A 259 16.78 4.92 -20.69
C PRO A 259 17.20 4.66 -22.14
N GLY A 260 16.32 4.95 -23.09
CA GLY A 260 16.57 4.74 -24.52
C GLY A 260 16.46 3.29 -25.01
N ALA A 261 16.32 2.30 -24.12
CA ALA A 261 16.09 0.90 -24.48
C ALA A 261 14.65 0.48 -24.10
N THR A 262 14.43 0.04 -22.85
CA THR A 262 13.11 -0.36 -22.35
C THR A 262 12.21 0.84 -22.01
N ALA A 263 12.80 2.03 -21.87
CA ALA A 263 12.10 3.30 -21.69
C ALA A 263 12.58 4.34 -22.73
N PRO A 264 12.07 4.30 -23.99
CA PRO A 264 12.57 5.13 -25.09
C PRO A 264 12.42 6.63 -24.86
N SER A 265 11.39 7.05 -24.12
CA SER A 265 11.08 8.47 -23.88
C SER A 265 11.78 9.07 -22.66
N VAL A 266 12.58 8.28 -21.93
CA VAL A 266 13.24 8.71 -20.70
C VAL A 266 14.74 8.91 -20.95
N THR A 267 15.29 10.01 -20.46
CA THR A 267 16.70 10.42 -20.69
C THR A 267 17.66 10.02 -19.57
N THR A 268 17.15 9.66 -18.39
CA THR A 268 17.94 9.31 -17.21
C THR A 268 17.33 8.12 -16.47
N ASN A 269 18.15 7.40 -15.71
CA ASN A 269 17.70 6.23 -14.96
C ASN A 269 16.74 6.60 -13.80
N THR A 270 16.08 5.60 -13.21
CA THR A 270 15.09 5.79 -12.14
C THR A 270 15.69 6.47 -10.89
N SER A 271 16.95 6.17 -10.58
CA SER A 271 17.74 6.85 -9.55
C SER A 271 19.22 6.72 -9.87
N LEU A 272 20.00 7.74 -9.53
CA LEU A 272 21.46 7.74 -9.61
C LEU A 272 22.09 6.60 -8.79
N THR A 273 21.37 6.07 -7.80
CA THR A 273 21.82 4.94 -6.98
C THR A 273 21.81 3.59 -7.69
N CYS A 274 21.02 3.44 -8.77
CA CYS A 274 20.81 2.16 -9.44
C CYS A 274 22.01 1.61 -10.22
N GLY A 275 23.16 2.30 -10.28
CA GLY A 275 24.42 1.72 -10.77
C GLY A 275 24.45 1.36 -12.26
N GLY A 276 25.24 2.09 -13.04
CA GLY A 276 25.48 1.81 -14.47
C GLY A 276 25.80 3.07 -15.26
N GLY A 277 26.86 3.76 -14.84
CA GLY A 277 27.33 5.00 -15.50
C GLY A 277 26.73 6.31 -14.98
N GLY A 278 26.00 6.28 -13.86
CA GLY A 278 25.57 7.52 -13.20
C GLY A 278 26.73 8.23 -12.51
N ASP A 279 27.02 9.46 -12.91
CA ASP A 279 28.06 10.27 -12.28
C ASP A 279 27.69 10.66 -10.84
N LEU A 280 28.70 10.84 -10.00
CA LEU A 280 28.56 11.42 -8.68
C LEU A 280 27.98 12.85 -8.82
N VAL A 281 26.87 13.11 -8.13
CA VAL A 281 26.28 14.45 -8.09
C VAL A 281 26.69 15.12 -6.79
N ALA A 282 27.43 16.23 -6.90
CA ALA A 282 27.83 17.04 -5.75
C ALA A 282 27.14 18.42 -5.78
N VAL A 283 26.74 18.91 -4.60
CA VAL A 283 26.17 20.24 -4.41
C VAL A 283 26.85 20.90 -3.22
N GLY A 284 27.46 22.08 -3.44
CA GLY A 284 28.14 22.83 -2.36
C GLY A 284 29.27 22.07 -1.69
N GLY A 285 30.06 21.30 -2.46
CA GLY A 285 31.18 20.50 -1.95
C GLY A 285 30.79 19.23 -1.20
N LYS A 286 29.51 18.88 -1.14
CA LYS A 286 28.98 17.65 -0.54
C LYS A 286 28.41 16.73 -1.60
N VAL A 287 28.56 15.42 -1.42
CA VAL A 287 27.94 14.43 -2.30
C VAL A 287 26.44 14.37 -2.01
N ALA A 288 25.62 14.59 -3.03
CA ALA A 288 24.16 14.53 -2.96
C ALA A 288 23.66 13.10 -3.24
N LEU A 289 24.12 12.48 -4.33
CA LEU A 289 23.88 11.08 -4.66
C LEU A 289 25.09 10.47 -5.39
N LEU A 290 25.29 9.17 -5.21
CA LEU A 290 26.28 8.36 -5.93
C LEU A 290 25.73 6.93 -6.16
N PRO A 291 26.26 6.18 -7.14
CA PRO A 291 25.93 4.75 -7.32
C PRO A 291 26.30 3.92 -6.09
N ILE A 292 25.37 3.10 -5.59
CA ILE A 292 25.60 2.26 -4.41
C ILE A 292 25.97 0.85 -4.88
N PRO A 293 27.26 0.44 -4.82
CA PRO A 293 27.65 -0.92 -5.16
C PRO A 293 27.09 -1.89 -4.12
N LEU A 294 26.66 -3.07 -4.59
CA LEU A 294 26.16 -4.14 -3.72
C LEU A 294 27.19 -5.26 -3.67
N GLY A 295 27.67 -5.57 -2.47
CA GLY A 295 28.65 -6.61 -2.22
C GLY A 295 28.17 -7.68 -1.23
N THR A 296 29.13 -8.40 -0.65
CA THR A 296 28.85 -9.48 0.31
C THR A 296 28.24 -8.97 1.60
N ASP A 297 28.69 -7.83 2.11
CA ASP A 297 28.14 -7.25 3.33
C ASP A 297 26.67 -6.88 3.16
N ASP A 298 26.31 -6.31 2.00
CA ASP A 298 24.92 -6.02 1.67
C ASP A 298 24.10 -7.32 1.60
N PHE A 299 24.62 -8.35 0.90
CA PHE A 299 23.96 -9.65 0.82
C PHE A 299 23.63 -10.21 2.21
N LEU A 300 24.59 -10.19 3.13
CA LEU A 300 24.39 -10.67 4.50
C LEU A 300 23.37 -9.82 5.26
N VAL A 301 23.47 -8.49 5.21
CA VAL A 301 22.53 -7.58 5.88
C VAL A 301 21.11 -7.75 5.35
N TYR A 302 20.91 -7.93 4.05
CA TYR A 302 19.58 -8.20 3.49
C TYR A 302 19.01 -9.56 3.95
N HIS A 303 19.86 -10.58 4.15
CA HIS A 303 19.41 -11.85 4.74
C HIS A 303 19.08 -11.71 6.23
N ILE A 304 19.79 -10.86 6.97
CA ILE A 304 19.44 -10.51 8.36
C ILE A 304 18.10 -9.75 8.41
N HIS A 305 17.85 -8.81 7.50
CA HIS A 305 16.56 -8.16 7.37
C HIS A 305 15.45 -9.17 7.06
N ALA A 306 15.66 -10.08 6.11
CA ALA A 306 14.71 -11.14 5.81
C ALA A 306 14.44 -12.01 7.04
N PHE A 307 15.48 -12.45 7.76
CA PHE A 307 15.35 -13.22 8.99
C PHE A 307 14.49 -12.49 10.03
N THR A 308 14.87 -11.25 10.40
CA THR A 308 14.15 -10.48 11.41
C THR A 308 12.69 -10.20 11.04
N ILE A 309 12.41 -9.98 9.75
CA ILE A 309 11.04 -9.83 9.24
C ILE A 309 10.26 -11.15 9.37
N HIS A 310 10.81 -12.29 8.91
CA HIS A 310 10.13 -13.59 9.01
C HIS A 310 9.91 -14.07 10.45
N VAL A 311 10.76 -13.64 11.40
CA VAL A 311 10.54 -13.90 12.83
C VAL A 311 9.43 -13.01 13.41
N THR A 312 9.25 -11.80 12.86
CA THR A 312 8.22 -10.86 13.32
C THR A 312 6.82 -11.22 12.79
N TYR A 313 6.74 -11.81 11.60
CA TYR A 313 5.50 -12.32 10.99
C TYR A 313 5.03 -13.62 11.64
#